data_AF-A0A3B9TD62-F1
#
_entry.id   AF-A0A3B9TD62-F1
#
_cell.length_a   1.000
_cell.length_b   1.000
_cell.length_c   1.000
_cell.angle_alpha   90.00
_cell.angle_beta   90.00
_cell.angle_gamma   90.00
#
_symmetry.space_group_name_H-M   'P 1'
#
loop_
_entity.id
_entity.type
_entity.pdbx_description
1 polymer ?
#
loop_
_entity_poly.entity_id
_entity_poly.type
_entity_poly.pdbx_seq_one_letter_code
_entity_poly.pdbx_strand_id
1 'polypeptide(L)'
;MTRNFLWSILRFFMWLLVGLLFFLLGFWVYFHFATKLEEPIIDSSRFENFDRIELNDSTFVFKESFLRKNSHGIWEMYLKGNAVEIGYSHGILSKELMQFQEKAFVSQIQKMIPNPEYLKFLKYVTAWMNRDLDEYIAIEYQQEIKAVSLFADSQFSFIGNNYERQLNYHAAHDIGHAMQNLNLVACTAFSVWDSLSADSTLLIGRNFDFYVGDDFAKNKIIMFVEPDQGYQFVSIAWAGMSGVVSGMNNQGLSVTLNAAKSKIPFSAKTPVSIIAREIVQYASTIEQAYAIAKSRRSFVAESFFIGSANENQTAIIEKTPDTTILLRAEKEAKQILTNHFQSNALFFEDLNQENLNENATGLRFKRVQELMDCNIAFDPDRFVSILRNPFGRGEQSIGIGNEEAVNQYVAHHSLVLQPEKLKLWMSSPPFQLGDFISYSLKEIFNNPQILFDESRANSQMIQKDRSQLNSTYLFFSTFRNLKLEIERAVQSKQKLSQQKINDFIEANPNYFFTWELLGDYYQALDEFESAKTAFARALEMNIPNQFEREKIEGKFKNCSIEAL
;
A
#
# COMPACT_ATOMS: atom_id res chain seq x y z
N MET A 1 49.93 -43.84 -14.98
CA MET A 1 49.85 -42.44 -14.49
C MET A 1 50.64 -42.37 -13.18
N THR A 2 51.80 -41.71 -13.17
CA THR A 2 52.76 -41.75 -12.04
C THR A 2 52.20 -41.03 -10.82
N ARG A 3 52.40 -41.56 -9.61
CA ARG A 3 51.98 -40.99 -8.31
C ARG A 3 52.29 -39.48 -8.18
N ASN A 4 53.40 -39.03 -8.77
CA ASN A 4 53.83 -37.63 -8.78
C ASN A 4 52.94 -36.71 -9.63
N PHE A 5 52.32 -37.23 -10.69
CA PHE A 5 51.39 -36.49 -11.54
C PHE A 5 50.05 -36.25 -10.81
N LEU A 6 49.51 -37.30 -10.16
CA LEU A 6 48.33 -37.17 -9.30
C LEU A 6 48.57 -36.20 -8.13
N TRP A 7 49.75 -36.24 -7.50
CA TRP A 7 50.08 -35.33 -6.41
C TRP A 7 50.20 -33.87 -6.85
N SER A 8 50.74 -33.61 -8.05
CA SER A 8 50.78 -32.25 -8.61
C SER A 8 49.39 -31.71 -8.95
N ILE A 9 48.50 -32.56 -9.46
CA ILE A 9 47.10 -32.21 -9.74
C ILE A 9 46.37 -31.90 -8.42
N LEU A 10 46.49 -32.75 -7.42
CA LEU A 10 45.89 -32.54 -6.09
C LEU A 10 46.38 -31.24 -5.44
N ARG A 11 47.68 -30.94 -5.53
CA ARG A 11 48.25 -29.69 -5.03
C ARG A 11 47.70 -28.46 -5.75
N PHE A 12 47.51 -28.54 -7.07
CA PHE A 12 46.89 -27.46 -7.86
C PHE A 12 45.44 -27.21 -7.42
N PHE A 13 44.62 -28.26 -7.33
CA PHE A 13 43.23 -28.14 -6.85
C PHE A 13 43.15 -27.64 -5.41
N MET A 14 44.10 -28.04 -4.53
CA MET A 14 44.18 -27.53 -3.17
C MET A 14 44.49 -26.02 -3.14
N TRP A 15 45.44 -25.53 -3.94
CA TRP A 15 45.71 -24.09 -4.04
C TRP A 15 44.53 -23.32 -4.65
N LEU A 16 43.83 -23.90 -5.62
CA LEU A 16 42.62 -23.31 -6.20
C LEU A 16 41.50 -23.23 -5.15
N LEU A 17 41.33 -24.27 -4.34
CA LEU A 17 40.37 -24.27 -3.22
C LEU A 17 40.74 -23.23 -2.16
N VAL A 18 42.01 -23.13 -1.77
CA VAL A 18 42.49 -22.12 -0.83
C VAL A 18 42.26 -20.71 -1.37
N GLY A 19 42.58 -20.47 -2.65
CA GLY A 19 42.31 -19.20 -3.32
C GLY A 19 40.83 -18.85 -3.35
N LEU A 20 39.97 -19.83 -3.66
CA LEU A 20 38.51 -19.67 -3.61
C LEU A 20 38.02 -19.34 -2.19
N LEU A 21 38.54 -20.01 -1.16
CA LEU A 21 38.17 -19.75 0.24
C LEU A 21 38.58 -18.34 0.68
N PHE A 22 39.78 -17.87 0.32
CA PHE A 22 40.19 -16.48 0.58
C PHE A 22 39.34 -15.47 -0.16
N PHE A 23 38.98 -15.76 -1.42
CA PHE A 23 38.07 -14.91 -2.19
C PHE A 23 36.68 -14.84 -1.54
N LEU A 24 36.11 -15.98 -1.15
CA LEU A 24 34.81 -16.04 -0.48
C LEU A 24 34.83 -15.35 0.88
N LEU A 25 35.90 -15.51 1.66
CA LEU A 25 36.06 -14.80 2.92
C LEU A 25 36.18 -13.29 2.70
N GLY A 26 37.00 -12.86 1.73
CA GLY A 26 37.14 -11.45 1.37
C GLY A 26 35.84 -10.84 0.88
N PHE A 27 35.10 -11.56 0.03
CA PHE A 27 33.76 -11.15 -0.42
C PHE A 27 32.77 -11.07 0.75
N TRP A 28 32.77 -12.03 1.67
CA TRP A 28 31.89 -12.03 2.84
C TRP A 28 32.18 -10.85 3.77
N VAL A 29 33.45 -10.55 4.03
CA VAL A 29 33.87 -9.38 4.81
C VAL A 29 33.43 -8.09 4.11
N TYR A 30 33.73 -7.96 2.81
CA TYR A 30 33.30 -6.81 2.02
C TYR A 30 31.78 -6.63 2.04
N PHE A 31 31.03 -7.70 1.80
CA PHE A 31 29.57 -7.68 1.81
C PHE A 31 29.03 -7.21 3.17
N HIS A 32 29.57 -7.72 4.28
CA HIS A 32 29.14 -7.32 5.62
C HIS A 32 29.35 -5.82 5.89
N PHE A 33 30.50 -5.26 5.48
CA PHE A 33 30.75 -3.82 5.62
C PHE A 33 29.94 -2.98 4.62
N ALA A 34 29.80 -3.45 3.39
CA ALA A 34 29.11 -2.73 2.32
C ALA A 34 27.60 -2.68 2.49
N THR A 35 26.99 -3.56 3.29
CA THR A 35 25.52 -3.64 3.49
C THR A 35 25.05 -3.11 4.84
N LYS A 36 25.99 -2.65 5.68
CA LYS A 36 25.67 -2.08 6.97
C LYS A 36 25.24 -0.63 6.79
N LEU A 37 24.00 -0.32 7.15
CA LEU A 37 23.50 1.05 7.16
C LEU A 37 24.07 1.83 8.36
N GLU A 38 24.42 3.10 8.14
CA GLU A 38 24.85 3.96 9.24
C GLU A 38 23.62 4.42 10.04
N GLU A 39 23.65 4.19 11.36
CA GLU A 39 22.57 4.65 12.22
C GLU A 39 22.76 6.12 12.57
N PRO A 40 21.73 6.97 12.42
CA PRO A 40 21.82 8.36 12.82
C PRO A 40 21.94 8.45 14.33
N ILE A 41 22.77 9.39 14.80
CA ILE A 41 22.89 9.67 16.23
C ILE A 41 21.61 10.39 16.67
N ILE A 42 20.98 9.84 17.71
CA ILE A 42 19.85 10.45 18.41
C ILE A 42 20.19 10.58 19.89
N ASP A 43 19.81 11.70 20.50
CA ASP A 43 19.85 11.84 21.96
C ASP A 43 18.53 11.32 22.55
N SER A 44 18.57 10.07 23.02
CA SER A 44 17.44 9.43 23.70
C SER A 44 17.43 9.64 25.21
N SER A 45 18.52 10.19 25.79
CA SER A 45 18.66 10.34 27.25
C SER A 45 17.55 11.20 27.86
N ARG A 46 17.07 12.19 27.09
CA ARG A 46 15.93 13.05 27.44
C ARG A 46 14.58 12.33 27.55
N PHE A 47 14.51 11.03 27.21
CA PHE A 47 13.30 10.21 27.31
C PHE A 47 13.43 9.01 28.25
N GLU A 48 14.63 8.64 28.69
CA GLU A 48 14.89 7.40 29.45
C GLU A 48 14.11 7.26 30.76
N ASN A 49 13.61 8.37 31.32
CA ASN A 49 12.85 8.39 32.57
C ASN A 49 11.33 8.57 32.37
N PHE A 50 10.83 8.51 31.14
CA PHE A 50 9.42 8.72 30.83
C PHE A 50 8.80 7.47 30.22
N ASP A 51 7.92 6.82 30.96
CA ASP A 51 6.97 5.85 30.41
C ASP A 51 5.74 6.58 29.84
N ARG A 52 5.02 5.92 28.92
CA ARG A 52 3.69 6.39 28.52
C ARG A 52 2.71 6.22 29.68
N ILE A 53 1.73 7.11 29.76
CA ILE A 53 0.59 6.99 30.65
C ILE A 53 -0.50 6.22 29.93
N GLU A 54 -0.94 5.09 30.49
CA GLU A 54 -2.06 4.31 29.98
C GLU A 54 -3.35 4.75 30.67
N LEU A 55 -4.27 5.37 29.93
CA LEU A 55 -5.56 5.79 30.47
C LEU A 55 -6.60 4.65 30.41
N ASN A 56 -6.49 3.79 29.39
CA ASN A 56 -7.24 2.55 29.20
C ASN A 56 -6.55 1.69 28.11
N ASP A 57 -7.10 0.51 27.81
CA ASP A 57 -6.60 -0.47 26.82
C ASP A 57 -6.37 0.08 25.40
N SER A 58 -6.88 1.27 25.11
CA SER A 58 -6.84 1.89 23.78
C SER A 58 -6.52 3.38 23.82
N THR A 59 -6.02 3.91 24.93
CA THR A 59 -5.70 5.34 25.08
C THR A 59 -4.40 5.51 25.86
N PHE A 60 -3.42 6.11 25.20
CA PHE A 60 -2.06 6.29 25.71
C PHE A 60 -1.63 7.75 25.54
N VAL A 61 -0.92 8.29 26.52
CA VAL A 61 -0.42 9.67 26.49
C VAL A 61 1.07 9.68 26.79
N PHE A 62 1.83 10.48 26.06
CA PHE A 62 3.25 10.69 26.29
C PHE A 62 3.58 12.16 26.04
N LYS A 63 3.87 12.91 27.11
CA LYS A 63 4.00 14.38 27.08
C LYS A 63 2.75 15.01 26.44
N GLU A 64 2.92 15.81 25.38
CA GLU A 64 1.84 16.45 24.62
C GLU A 64 1.27 15.57 23.50
N SER A 65 1.87 14.40 23.25
CA SER A 65 1.44 13.44 22.24
C SER A 65 0.51 12.39 22.85
N PHE A 66 -0.38 11.83 22.04
CA PHE A 66 -1.27 10.74 22.48
C PHE A 66 -1.70 9.84 21.33
N LEU A 67 -2.16 8.65 21.68
CA LEU A 67 -2.81 7.70 20.79
C LEU A 67 -4.11 7.25 21.45
N ARG A 68 -5.21 7.29 20.70
CA ARG A 68 -6.51 6.76 21.14
C ARG A 68 -7.16 5.92 20.05
N LYS A 69 -8.06 5.02 20.41
CA LYS A 69 -8.99 4.39 19.46
C LYS A 69 -10.38 4.99 19.65
N ASN A 70 -10.97 5.51 18.58
CA ASN A 70 -12.32 6.07 18.65
C ASN A 70 -13.41 4.99 18.59
N SER A 71 -14.66 5.38 18.83
CA SER A 71 -15.81 4.46 18.82
C SER A 71 -16.10 3.79 17.47
N HIS A 72 -15.49 4.26 16.38
CA HIS A 72 -15.62 3.70 15.03
C HIS A 72 -14.45 2.75 14.67
N GLY A 73 -13.52 2.52 15.60
CA GLY A 73 -12.43 1.57 15.44
C GLY A 73 -11.20 2.11 14.70
N ILE A 74 -11.10 3.43 14.51
CA ILE A 74 -9.92 4.11 13.96
C ILE A 74 -8.99 4.54 15.09
N TRP A 75 -7.69 4.33 14.90
CA TRP A 75 -6.67 4.87 15.79
C TRP A 75 -6.34 6.31 15.40
N GLU A 76 -6.43 7.22 16.36
CA GLU A 76 -6.16 8.64 16.21
C GLU A 76 -4.92 8.99 17.02
N MET A 77 -3.88 9.46 16.35
CA MET A 77 -2.61 9.80 16.96
C MET A 77 -2.33 11.29 16.80
N TYR A 78 -1.91 11.94 17.88
CA TYR A 78 -1.36 13.30 17.85
C TYR A 78 0.11 13.25 18.24
N LEU A 79 0.97 13.82 17.42
CA LEU A 79 2.43 13.85 17.61
C LEU A 79 2.93 15.28 17.53
N LYS A 80 3.83 15.66 18.45
CA LYS A 80 4.40 17.01 18.51
C LYS A 80 5.90 16.99 18.80
N GLY A 81 6.64 17.91 18.17
CA GLY A 81 8.04 18.22 18.49
C GLY A 81 8.99 18.08 17.29
N ASN A 82 10.29 17.99 17.56
CA ASN A 82 11.29 17.69 16.52
C ASN A 82 11.22 16.22 16.07
N ALA A 83 11.94 15.89 14.99
CA ALA A 83 11.95 14.55 14.39
C ALA A 83 12.16 13.40 15.39
N VAL A 84 13.10 13.55 16.33
CA VAL A 84 13.36 12.53 17.35
C VAL A 84 12.21 12.44 18.36
N GLU A 85 11.59 13.55 18.76
CA GLU A 85 10.43 13.57 19.66
C GLU A 85 9.18 12.96 19.02
N ILE A 86 8.93 13.30 17.75
CA ILE A 86 7.87 12.69 16.95
C ILE A 86 8.09 11.19 16.87
N GLY A 87 9.29 10.75 16.49
CA GLY A 87 9.60 9.34 16.31
C GLY A 87 9.52 8.56 17.62
N TYR A 88 10.06 9.11 18.72
CA TYR A 88 9.98 8.47 20.03
C TYR A 88 8.53 8.38 20.52
N SER A 89 7.76 9.47 20.39
CA SER A 89 6.33 9.50 20.78
C SER A 89 5.52 8.50 19.98
N HIS A 90 5.72 8.45 18.65
CA HIS A 90 5.06 7.48 17.78
C HIS A 90 5.38 6.05 18.23
N GLY A 91 6.65 5.74 18.46
CA GLY A 91 7.09 4.42 18.89
C GLY A 91 6.53 3.99 20.25
N ILE A 92 6.67 4.83 21.29
CA ILE A 92 6.21 4.47 22.64
C ILE A 92 4.69 4.36 22.72
N LEU A 93 3.96 5.25 22.05
CA LEU A 93 2.50 5.25 22.06
C LEU A 93 1.92 4.06 21.29
N SER A 94 2.56 3.63 20.20
CA SER A 94 2.03 2.60 19.30
C SER A 94 2.75 1.24 19.37
N LYS A 95 3.60 1.02 20.37
CA LYS A 95 4.46 -0.17 20.52
C LYS A 95 3.76 -1.49 20.16
N GLU A 96 2.62 -1.78 20.77
CA GLU A 96 1.87 -3.03 20.53
C GLU A 96 1.30 -3.10 19.11
N LEU A 97 0.88 -1.96 18.55
CA LEU A 97 0.40 -1.88 17.18
C LEU A 97 1.54 -2.11 16.19
N MET A 98 2.73 -1.58 16.45
CA MET A 98 3.92 -1.82 15.63
C MET A 98 4.29 -3.31 15.61
N GLN A 99 4.34 -3.94 16.79
CA GLN A 99 4.63 -5.37 16.91
C GLN A 99 3.60 -6.22 16.17
N PHE A 100 2.32 -5.86 16.30
CA PHE A 100 1.24 -6.52 15.57
C PHE A 100 1.40 -6.35 14.05
N GLN A 101 1.69 -5.13 13.58
CA GLN A 101 1.83 -4.85 12.16
C GLN A 101 3.03 -5.57 11.54
N GLU A 102 4.18 -5.55 12.21
CA GLU A 102 5.39 -6.24 11.75
C GLU A 102 5.16 -7.76 11.68
N LYS A 103 4.51 -8.33 12.71
CA LYS A 103 4.11 -9.74 12.70
C LYS A 103 3.16 -10.07 11.57
N ALA A 104 2.13 -9.26 11.35
CA ALA A 104 1.18 -9.46 10.27
C ALA A 104 1.88 -9.42 8.89
N PHE A 105 2.79 -8.48 8.69
CA PHE A 105 3.57 -8.33 7.47
C PHE A 105 4.49 -9.53 7.22
N VAL A 106 5.33 -9.87 8.20
CA VAL A 106 6.28 -10.99 8.09
C VAL A 106 5.57 -12.32 7.89
N SER A 107 4.45 -12.55 8.58
CA SER A 107 3.65 -13.77 8.42
C SER A 107 3.13 -13.94 6.99
N GLN A 108 2.86 -12.83 6.29
CA GLN A 108 2.32 -12.86 4.94
C GLN A 108 3.42 -13.08 3.91
N ILE A 109 4.60 -12.48 4.12
CA ILE A 109 5.81 -12.82 3.34
C ILE A 109 6.11 -14.32 3.47
N GLN A 110 6.03 -14.88 4.67
CA GLN A 110 6.24 -16.32 4.90
C GLN A 110 5.19 -17.21 4.21
N LYS A 111 3.96 -16.73 4.02
CA LYS A 111 2.94 -17.45 3.23
C LYS A 111 3.23 -17.39 1.73
N MET A 112 3.67 -16.23 1.23
CA MET A 112 4.05 -16.05 -0.18
C MET A 112 5.33 -16.81 -0.52
N ILE A 113 6.27 -16.90 0.42
CA ILE A 113 7.57 -17.54 0.28
C ILE A 113 7.76 -18.55 1.43
N PRO A 114 7.17 -19.76 1.32
CA PRO A 114 7.18 -20.75 2.40
C PRO A 114 8.54 -21.42 2.64
N ASN A 115 9.50 -21.27 1.72
CA ASN A 115 10.84 -21.85 1.85
C ASN A 115 11.75 -20.96 2.73
N PRO A 116 12.14 -21.40 3.95
CA PRO A 116 12.93 -20.58 4.86
C PRO A 116 14.34 -20.26 4.36
N GLU A 117 14.97 -21.18 3.64
CA GLU A 117 16.33 -20.96 3.09
C GLU A 117 16.31 -19.95 1.95
N TYR A 118 15.26 -19.98 1.12
CA TYR A 118 15.07 -18.97 0.08
C TYR A 118 14.74 -17.60 0.67
N LEU A 119 13.89 -17.54 1.71
CA LEU A 119 13.63 -16.29 2.43
C LEU A 119 14.91 -15.71 3.06
N LYS A 120 15.78 -16.57 3.60
CA LYS A 120 17.09 -16.18 4.11
C LYS A 120 18.03 -15.67 3.00
N PHE A 121 18.00 -16.29 1.82
CA PHE A 121 18.72 -15.77 0.66
C PHE A 121 18.23 -14.38 0.24
N LEU A 122 16.90 -14.19 0.17
CA LEU A 122 16.29 -12.90 -0.18
C LEU A 122 16.67 -11.78 0.79
N LYS A 123 16.84 -12.06 2.08
CA LYS A 123 17.39 -11.09 3.05
C LYS A 123 18.72 -10.49 2.56
N TYR A 124 19.65 -11.30 2.07
CA TYR A 124 20.94 -10.80 1.60
C TYR A 124 20.80 -9.98 0.31
N VAL A 125 19.88 -10.39 -0.57
CA VAL A 125 19.55 -9.60 -1.77
C VAL A 125 18.99 -8.23 -1.39
N THR A 126 18.02 -8.17 -0.47
CA THR A 126 17.44 -6.91 0.02
C THR A 126 18.50 -6.04 0.70
N ALA A 127 19.33 -6.62 1.56
CA ALA A 127 20.41 -5.87 2.22
C ALA A 127 21.39 -5.26 1.21
N TRP A 128 21.73 -6.01 0.14
CA TRP A 128 22.58 -5.50 -0.93
C TRP A 128 21.91 -4.40 -1.76
N MET A 129 20.63 -4.57 -2.10
CA MET A 129 19.87 -3.58 -2.87
C MET A 129 19.70 -2.26 -2.10
N ASN A 130 19.51 -2.35 -0.78
CA ASN A 130 19.15 -1.21 0.05
C ASN A 130 20.32 -0.65 0.86
N ARG A 131 21.55 -1.05 0.53
CA ARG A 131 22.76 -0.71 1.30
C ARG A 131 23.10 0.78 1.38
N ASP A 132 22.64 1.57 0.40
CA ASP A 132 22.90 3.02 0.32
C ASP A 132 21.64 3.83 0.67
N LEU A 133 20.60 3.20 1.25
CA LEU A 133 19.26 3.79 1.41
C LEU A 133 19.27 5.04 2.32
N ASP A 134 20.06 5.02 3.38
CA ASP A 134 20.29 6.12 4.30
C ASP A 134 20.87 7.36 3.60
N GLU A 135 21.80 7.19 2.65
CA GLU A 135 22.40 8.31 1.90
C GLU A 135 21.36 9.16 1.12
N TYR A 136 20.21 8.57 0.77
CA TYR A 136 19.15 9.24 0.00
C TYR A 136 18.03 9.81 0.87
N ILE A 137 18.07 9.63 2.18
CA ILE A 137 17.04 10.08 3.11
C ILE A 137 17.61 11.22 3.95
N ALA A 138 16.87 12.33 4.05
CA ALA A 138 17.30 13.46 4.87
C ALA A 138 17.46 13.05 6.35
N ILE A 139 18.45 13.64 7.03
CA ILE A 139 18.81 13.26 8.41
C ILE A 139 17.63 13.37 9.39
N GLU A 140 16.71 14.33 9.16
CA GLU A 140 15.49 14.47 9.96
C GLU A 140 14.64 13.18 9.94
N TYR A 141 14.41 12.59 8.78
CA TYR A 141 13.59 11.37 8.66
C TYR A 141 14.35 10.14 9.14
N GLN A 142 15.67 10.09 8.93
CA GLN A 142 16.49 9.02 9.50
C GLN A 142 16.38 9.02 11.03
N GLN A 143 16.49 10.19 11.67
CA GLN A 143 16.38 10.35 13.11
C GLN A 143 14.99 10.00 13.64
N GLU A 144 13.92 10.41 12.95
CA GLU A 144 12.53 10.01 13.28
C GLU A 144 12.38 8.48 13.23
N ILE A 145 12.77 7.85 12.12
CA ILE A 145 12.70 6.40 11.92
C ILE A 145 13.56 5.66 12.96
N LYS A 146 14.74 6.17 13.28
CA LYS A 146 15.60 5.59 14.33
C LYS A 146 14.93 5.64 15.69
N ALA A 147 14.32 6.77 16.06
CA ALA A 147 13.61 6.91 17.32
C ALA A 147 12.39 5.97 17.42
N VAL A 148 11.61 5.84 16.33
CA VAL A 148 10.52 4.85 16.24
C VAL A 148 11.04 3.42 16.41
N SER A 149 12.17 3.10 15.78
CA SER A 149 12.72 1.73 15.75
C SER A 149 13.13 1.18 17.12
N LEU A 150 13.32 2.05 18.13
CA LEU A 150 13.61 1.63 19.50
C LEU A 150 12.49 0.74 20.10
N PHE A 151 11.28 0.83 19.56
CA PHE A 151 10.09 0.11 20.02
C PHE A 151 9.71 -1.09 19.14
N ALA A 152 10.47 -1.34 18.06
CA ALA A 152 10.24 -2.48 17.18
C ALA A 152 10.60 -3.81 17.86
N ASP A 153 9.95 -4.89 17.43
CA ASP A 153 10.10 -6.20 18.07
C ASP A 153 11.47 -6.84 17.75
N SER A 154 12.19 -7.26 18.77
CA SER A 154 13.47 -7.96 18.59
C SER A 154 13.30 -9.36 18.01
N GLN A 155 12.10 -9.96 18.02
CA GLN A 155 11.85 -11.28 17.43
C GLN A 155 12.18 -11.33 15.92
N PHE A 156 12.15 -10.20 15.22
CA PHE A 156 12.46 -10.10 13.80
C PHE A 156 13.93 -9.75 13.50
N SER A 157 14.82 -9.79 14.50
CA SER A 157 16.25 -9.52 14.32
C SER A 157 16.94 -10.46 13.33
N PHE A 158 16.32 -11.61 13.02
CA PHE A 158 16.80 -12.49 11.95
C PHE A 158 16.71 -11.85 10.55
N ILE A 159 15.85 -10.85 10.34
CA ILE A 159 15.71 -10.09 9.08
C ILE A 159 16.77 -8.98 8.98
N GLY A 160 16.97 -8.22 10.05
CA GLY A 160 17.90 -7.08 10.14
C GLY A 160 17.80 -6.46 11.53
N ASN A 161 18.63 -5.49 11.88
CA ASN A 161 18.45 -4.76 13.15
C ASN A 161 17.18 -3.88 13.10
N ASN A 162 16.72 -3.36 14.24
CA ASN A 162 15.45 -2.62 14.29
C ASN A 162 15.41 -1.40 13.34
N TYR A 163 16.48 -0.61 13.29
CA TYR A 163 16.56 0.56 12.43
C TYR A 163 16.55 0.16 10.96
N GLU A 164 17.39 -0.81 10.57
CA GLU A 164 17.45 -1.33 9.21
C GLU A 164 16.06 -1.81 8.77
N ARG A 165 15.37 -2.62 9.57
CA ARG A 165 14.03 -3.13 9.21
C ARG A 165 13.03 -2.00 9.03
N GLN A 166 12.96 -1.06 9.97
CA GLN A 166 12.02 0.05 9.89
C GLN A 166 12.32 0.96 8.69
N LEU A 167 13.58 1.25 8.39
CA LEU A 167 13.98 1.99 7.19
C LEU A 167 13.57 1.25 5.91
N ASN A 168 13.84 -0.06 5.85
CA ASN A 168 13.48 -0.91 4.71
C ASN A 168 11.96 -1.00 4.51
N TYR A 169 11.13 -0.97 5.56
CA TYR A 169 9.67 -0.97 5.42
C TYR A 169 9.14 0.27 4.71
N HIS A 170 9.84 1.41 4.77
CA HIS A 170 9.47 2.60 3.98
C HIS A 170 9.68 2.41 2.48
N ALA A 171 10.62 1.52 2.11
CA ALA A 171 10.86 1.06 0.74
C ALA A 171 10.05 -0.18 0.37
N ALA A 172 9.34 -0.82 1.31
CA ALA A 172 8.60 -2.07 1.03
C ALA A 172 7.39 -1.84 0.13
N HIS A 173 6.74 -0.68 0.23
CA HIS A 173 5.72 -0.24 -0.73
C HIS A 173 6.28 -0.27 -2.15
N ASP A 174 7.45 0.34 -2.34
CA ASP A 174 8.13 0.49 -3.63
C ASP A 174 8.61 -0.85 -4.17
N ILE A 175 9.16 -1.72 -3.31
CA ILE A 175 9.60 -3.08 -3.68
C ILE A 175 8.38 -3.95 -4.03
N GLY A 176 7.28 -3.84 -3.28
CA GLY A 176 6.03 -4.51 -3.60
C GLY A 176 5.51 -4.14 -4.99
N HIS A 177 5.62 -2.87 -5.38
CA HIS A 177 5.29 -2.39 -6.73
C HIS A 177 6.20 -2.93 -7.82
N ALA A 178 7.49 -3.04 -7.54
CA ALA A 178 8.46 -3.57 -8.50
C ALA A 178 8.28 -5.08 -8.72
N MET A 179 7.75 -5.81 -7.73
CA MET A 179 7.47 -7.26 -7.79
C MET A 179 6.10 -7.60 -8.38
N GLN A 180 5.74 -6.90 -9.47
CA GLN A 180 4.42 -6.74 -10.11
C GLN A 180 3.50 -7.96 -10.23
N ASN A 181 4.02 -9.18 -10.22
CA ASN A 181 3.21 -10.40 -10.34
C ASN A 181 2.29 -10.67 -9.13
N LEU A 182 2.26 -9.80 -8.12
CA LEU A 182 1.47 -9.99 -6.90
C LEU A 182 0.23 -9.09 -6.81
N ASN A 183 0.00 -8.15 -7.74
CA ASN A 183 -1.17 -7.23 -7.75
C ASN A 183 -1.53 -6.63 -6.37
N LEU A 184 -0.52 -6.36 -5.53
CA LEU A 184 -0.74 -5.98 -4.13
C LEU A 184 -1.30 -4.56 -3.97
N VAL A 185 -1.22 -3.73 -5.02
CA VAL A 185 -1.55 -2.31 -4.98
C VAL A 185 -2.25 -1.85 -6.25
N ALA A 186 -3.38 -1.17 -6.08
CA ALA A 186 -4.24 -0.72 -7.18
C ALA A 186 -4.98 0.59 -6.86
N CYS A 187 -4.26 1.69 -6.65
CA CYS A 187 -4.86 2.94 -6.16
C CYS A 187 -5.77 3.66 -7.17
N THR A 188 -6.74 4.42 -6.64
CA THR A 188 -7.60 5.33 -7.42
C THR A 188 -7.67 6.68 -6.72
N ALA A 189 -7.43 7.76 -7.46
CA ALA A 189 -7.65 9.13 -7.01
C ALA A 189 -8.40 9.92 -8.08
N PHE A 190 -9.24 10.86 -7.65
CA PHE A 190 -9.93 11.77 -8.56
C PHE A 190 -10.29 13.07 -7.84
N SER A 191 -10.53 14.12 -8.60
CA SER A 191 -10.85 15.44 -8.06
C SER A 191 -11.82 16.21 -8.94
N VAL A 192 -12.52 17.16 -8.33
CA VAL A 192 -13.26 18.22 -9.02
C VAL A 192 -13.14 19.54 -8.27
N TRP A 193 -13.28 20.66 -8.97
CA TRP A 193 -13.31 22.01 -8.41
C TRP A 193 -14.23 22.92 -9.23
N ASP A 194 -14.27 24.22 -8.90
CA ASP A 194 -15.07 25.25 -9.57
C ASP A 194 -16.54 24.80 -9.82
N SER A 195 -17.02 24.86 -11.06
CA SER A 195 -18.41 24.54 -11.41
C SER A 195 -18.79 23.07 -11.20
N LEU A 196 -17.81 22.18 -11.08
CA LEU A 196 -18.06 20.76 -10.83
C LEU A 196 -18.14 20.44 -9.33
N SER A 197 -17.76 21.35 -8.45
CA SER A 197 -17.92 21.20 -7.00
C SER A 197 -19.12 22.01 -6.50
N ALA A 198 -19.92 21.44 -5.60
CA ALA A 198 -21.16 22.05 -5.11
C ALA A 198 -20.94 23.40 -4.40
N ASP A 199 -19.75 23.62 -3.85
CA ASP A 199 -19.34 24.86 -3.19
C ASP A 199 -18.12 25.53 -3.86
N SER A 200 -17.78 25.09 -5.08
CA SER A 200 -16.63 25.53 -5.87
C SER A 200 -15.25 25.29 -5.29
N THR A 201 -15.15 24.67 -4.12
CA THR A 201 -13.86 24.27 -3.52
C THR A 201 -13.37 22.95 -4.08
N LEU A 202 -12.06 22.71 -4.00
CA LEU A 202 -11.45 21.47 -4.42
C LEU A 202 -11.93 20.29 -3.56
N LEU A 203 -12.48 19.28 -4.24
CA LEU A 203 -12.82 17.97 -3.68
C LEU A 203 -11.88 16.92 -4.26
N ILE A 204 -11.32 16.07 -3.40
CA ILE A 204 -10.43 14.98 -3.81
C ILE A 204 -10.92 13.68 -3.16
N GLY A 205 -11.10 12.64 -3.97
CA GLY A 205 -11.47 11.29 -3.56
C GLY A 205 -10.30 10.34 -3.76
N ARG A 206 -10.14 9.38 -2.84
CA ARG A 206 -9.00 8.46 -2.85
C ARG A 206 -9.38 7.09 -2.30
N ASN A 207 -9.15 6.02 -3.05
CA ASN A 207 -9.01 4.65 -2.54
C ASN A 207 -7.54 4.25 -2.59
N PHE A 208 -6.96 3.96 -1.42
CA PHE A 208 -5.62 3.38 -1.31
C PHE A 208 -5.73 1.87 -1.15
N ASP A 209 -5.80 1.19 -2.28
CA ASP A 209 -5.82 -0.27 -2.38
C ASP A 209 -4.43 -0.83 -2.09
N PHE A 210 -4.24 -1.34 -0.87
CA PHE A 210 -3.02 -1.99 -0.41
C PHE A 210 -3.41 -3.09 0.57
N TYR A 211 -3.33 -4.35 0.13
CA TYR A 211 -3.83 -5.48 0.90
C TYR A 211 -2.79 -6.61 0.99
N VAL A 212 -2.27 -6.79 2.19
CA VAL A 212 -1.30 -7.85 2.54
C VAL A 212 -1.96 -8.77 3.58
N GLY A 213 -3.23 -9.12 3.37
CA GLY A 213 -4.00 -9.99 4.27
C GLY A 213 -4.78 -9.28 5.39
N ASP A 214 -5.73 -10.00 5.98
CA ASP A 214 -6.71 -9.45 6.93
C ASP A 214 -6.08 -8.85 8.18
N ASP A 215 -5.04 -9.48 8.72
CA ASP A 215 -4.36 -8.95 9.89
C ASP A 215 -3.64 -7.65 9.57
N PHE A 216 -2.98 -7.55 8.42
CA PHE A 216 -2.27 -6.33 8.00
C PHE A 216 -3.25 -5.17 7.70
N ALA A 217 -4.48 -5.48 7.31
CA ALA A 217 -5.53 -4.49 7.02
C ALA A 217 -6.20 -3.89 8.28
N LYS A 218 -5.90 -4.41 9.48
CA LYS A 218 -6.39 -3.87 10.76
C LYS A 218 -5.57 -2.67 11.21
N ASN A 219 -6.01 -2.02 12.29
CA ASN A 219 -5.25 -1.01 13.04
C ASN A 219 -4.74 0.20 12.21
N LYS A 220 -5.56 0.68 11.27
CA LYS A 220 -5.32 1.91 10.52
C LYS A 220 -5.14 3.08 11.49
N ILE A 221 -4.16 3.94 11.24
CA ILE A 221 -3.88 5.12 12.06
C ILE A 221 -4.03 6.39 11.22
N ILE A 222 -4.80 7.35 11.73
CA ILE A 222 -4.74 8.75 11.30
C ILE A 222 -3.84 9.52 12.28
N MET A 223 -2.75 10.08 11.76
CA MET A 223 -1.71 10.77 12.54
C MET A 223 -1.75 12.25 12.23
N PHE A 224 -2.00 13.08 13.25
CA PHE A 224 -1.87 14.53 13.20
C PHE A 224 -0.50 14.90 13.78
N VAL A 225 0.36 15.47 12.95
CA VAL A 225 1.75 15.75 13.28
C VAL A 225 1.98 17.26 13.31
N GLU A 226 2.46 17.75 14.44
CA GLU A 226 2.90 19.13 14.66
C GLU A 226 4.43 19.15 14.80
N PRO A 227 5.17 19.22 13.68
CA PRO A 227 6.63 19.26 13.72
C PRO A 227 7.15 20.65 14.09
N ASP A 228 8.32 20.70 14.72
CA ASP A 228 9.04 21.96 15.00
C ASP A 228 9.47 22.69 13.70
N GLN A 229 9.62 21.95 12.59
CA GLN A 229 10.04 22.46 11.28
C GLN A 229 9.09 21.99 10.18
N GLY A 230 8.67 22.92 9.32
CA GLY A 230 7.68 22.68 8.27
C GLY A 230 6.24 22.94 8.74
N TYR A 231 5.28 22.47 7.95
CA TYR A 231 3.85 22.61 8.20
C TYR A 231 3.32 21.48 9.08
N GLN A 232 2.31 21.77 9.88
CA GLN A 232 1.51 20.75 10.56
C GLN A 232 0.73 19.95 9.52
N PHE A 233 0.62 18.64 9.67
CA PHE A 233 -0.02 17.80 8.67
C PHE A 233 -0.68 16.55 9.24
N VAL A 234 -1.61 16.00 8.46
CA VAL A 234 -2.21 14.70 8.70
C VAL A 234 -1.63 13.65 7.75
N SER A 235 -1.38 12.45 8.26
CA SER A 235 -0.95 11.27 7.50
C SER A 235 -1.80 10.07 7.88
N ILE A 236 -2.23 9.29 6.89
CA ILE A 236 -2.98 8.04 7.13
C ILE A 236 -2.08 6.87 6.73
N ALA A 237 -1.67 6.06 7.72
CA ALA A 237 -0.74 4.97 7.52
C ALA A 237 -0.89 3.87 8.58
N TRP A 238 0.21 3.15 8.84
CA TRP A 238 0.33 2.11 9.85
C TRP A 238 1.21 2.59 11.01
N ALA A 239 1.09 1.92 12.15
CA ALA A 239 2.02 2.10 13.27
C ALA A 239 3.47 1.90 12.81
N GLY A 240 4.35 2.83 13.17
CA GLY A 240 5.78 2.82 12.83
C GLY A 240 6.12 3.45 11.47
N MET A 241 5.13 3.77 10.63
CA MET A 241 5.37 4.41 9.33
C MET A 241 5.58 5.93 9.51
N SER A 242 6.78 6.42 9.23
CA SER A 242 7.12 7.85 9.22
C SER A 242 6.87 8.50 7.85
N GLY A 243 6.88 7.73 6.76
CA GLY A 243 6.51 8.18 5.42
C GLY A 243 5.01 8.44 5.27
N VAL A 244 4.63 9.11 4.18
CA VAL A 244 3.23 9.45 3.84
C VAL A 244 2.81 8.69 2.60
N VAL A 245 1.62 8.07 2.64
CA VAL A 245 0.97 7.46 1.46
C VAL A 245 -0.30 8.21 1.02
N SER A 246 -0.95 8.86 2.00
CA SER A 246 -2.02 9.83 1.81
C SER A 246 -1.92 10.87 2.94
N GLY A 247 -1.92 12.16 2.61
CA GLY A 247 -1.80 13.21 3.62
C GLY A 247 -2.19 14.60 3.13
N MET A 248 -2.37 15.52 4.08
CA MET A 248 -2.69 16.93 3.83
C MET A 248 -2.10 17.82 4.92
N ASN A 249 -1.55 18.98 4.57
CA ASN A 249 -1.03 19.93 5.56
C ASN A 249 -2.00 21.07 5.87
N ASN A 250 -1.66 21.86 6.88
CA ASN A 250 -2.44 23.01 7.32
C ASN A 250 -2.41 24.20 6.35
N GLN A 251 -1.69 24.10 5.23
CA GLN A 251 -1.75 25.05 4.11
C GLN A 251 -2.74 24.59 3.02
N GLY A 252 -3.37 23.43 3.19
CA GLY A 252 -4.27 22.85 2.20
C GLY A 252 -3.53 22.27 1.00
N LEU A 253 -2.28 21.83 1.16
CA LEU A 253 -1.61 20.97 0.18
C LEU A 253 -1.83 19.50 0.58
N SER A 254 -2.34 18.69 -0.34
CA SER A 254 -2.50 17.24 -0.16
C SER A 254 -1.67 16.43 -1.15
N VAL A 255 -1.22 15.25 -0.74
CA VAL A 255 -0.56 14.24 -1.60
C VAL A 255 -1.22 12.88 -1.42
N THR A 256 -1.38 12.15 -2.52
CA THR A 256 -1.64 10.70 -2.50
C THR A 256 -0.79 9.99 -3.55
N LEU A 257 -0.46 8.72 -3.32
CA LEU A 257 0.49 7.94 -4.15
C LEU A 257 -0.19 6.95 -5.09
N ASN A 258 0.17 6.91 -6.36
CA ASN A 258 -0.44 6.03 -7.35
C ASN A 258 0.64 5.32 -8.15
N ALA A 259 0.95 4.10 -7.74
CA ALA A 259 2.06 3.33 -8.29
C ALA A 259 1.95 3.20 -9.81
N ALA A 260 3.08 3.35 -10.50
CA ALA A 260 3.21 3.11 -11.92
C ALA A 260 4.15 1.91 -12.18
N LYS A 261 3.94 1.20 -13.29
CA LYS A 261 4.78 0.06 -13.69
C LYS A 261 6.22 0.54 -13.90
N SER A 262 7.17 -0.08 -13.21
CA SER A 262 8.61 0.23 -13.27
C SER A 262 9.45 -1.02 -13.51
N LYS A 263 10.70 -0.82 -13.96
CA LYS A 263 11.70 -1.89 -13.96
C LYS A 263 12.01 -2.32 -12.54
N ILE A 264 12.45 -3.56 -12.37
CA ILE A 264 12.99 -4.03 -11.08
C ILE A 264 14.26 -3.23 -10.77
N PRO A 265 14.32 -2.55 -9.62
CA PRO A 265 15.49 -1.74 -9.26
C PRO A 265 16.69 -2.63 -8.91
N PHE A 266 17.90 -2.17 -9.22
CA PHE A 266 19.15 -2.82 -8.79
C PHE A 266 19.79 -2.16 -7.55
N SER A 267 19.30 -0.98 -7.16
CA SER A 267 19.71 -0.26 -5.95
C SER A 267 18.57 0.65 -5.48
N ALA A 268 18.42 0.80 -4.16
CA ALA A 268 17.46 1.73 -3.60
C ALA A 268 17.94 3.19 -3.74
N LYS A 269 16.96 4.08 -3.68
CA LYS A 269 17.07 5.54 -3.61
C LYS A 269 16.03 6.03 -2.59
N THR A 270 15.67 7.31 -2.59
CA THR A 270 14.66 7.84 -1.67
C THR A 270 13.33 7.10 -1.89
N PRO A 271 12.74 6.47 -0.84
CA PRO A 271 11.43 5.86 -0.95
C PRO A 271 10.37 6.90 -1.27
N VAL A 272 9.40 6.55 -2.11
CA VAL A 272 8.40 7.54 -2.58
C VAL A 272 7.49 8.03 -1.44
N SER A 273 7.30 7.21 -0.41
CA SER A 273 6.61 7.60 0.83
C SER A 273 7.35 8.69 1.61
N ILE A 274 8.69 8.73 1.54
CA ILE A 274 9.51 9.79 2.15
C ILE A 274 9.46 11.06 1.29
N ILE A 275 9.45 10.93 -0.04
CA ILE A 275 9.23 12.08 -0.94
C ILE A 275 7.87 12.73 -0.65
N ALA A 276 6.80 11.92 -0.52
CA ALA A 276 5.48 12.41 -0.16
C ALA A 276 5.43 13.07 1.23
N ARG A 277 6.15 12.51 2.21
CA ARG A 277 6.32 13.11 3.53
C ARG A 277 6.94 14.51 3.43
N GLU A 278 8.02 14.65 2.67
CA GLU A 278 8.68 15.92 2.47
C GLU A 278 7.79 16.95 1.76
N ILE A 279 7.05 16.52 0.73
CA ILE A 279 6.07 17.37 0.03
C ILE A 279 5.04 17.92 1.01
N VAL A 280 4.39 17.06 1.80
CA VAL A 280 3.35 17.51 2.74
C VAL A 280 3.94 18.36 3.85
N GLN A 281 5.15 18.06 4.33
CA GLN A 281 5.77 18.81 5.40
C GLN A 281 6.29 20.19 4.94
N TYR A 282 6.69 20.37 3.68
CA TYR A 282 7.41 21.58 3.25
C TYR A 282 6.85 22.34 2.04
N ALA A 283 5.83 21.85 1.35
CA ALA A 283 5.19 22.57 0.24
C ALA A 283 3.80 23.11 0.61
N SER A 284 3.43 24.25 0.05
CA SER A 284 2.08 24.82 0.11
C SER A 284 1.47 25.09 -1.27
N THR A 285 2.22 24.78 -2.35
CA THR A 285 1.78 24.97 -3.75
C THR A 285 2.19 23.78 -4.60
N ILE A 286 1.57 23.63 -5.77
CA ILE A 286 1.88 22.56 -6.72
C ILE A 286 3.34 22.67 -7.20
N GLU A 287 3.84 23.88 -7.44
CA GLU A 287 5.22 24.09 -7.91
C GLU A 287 6.26 23.73 -6.85
N GLN A 288 5.99 24.02 -5.57
CA GLN A 288 6.88 23.60 -4.49
C GLN A 288 6.87 22.07 -4.33
N ALA A 289 5.70 21.43 -4.43
CA ALA A 289 5.59 19.98 -4.43
C ALA A 289 6.40 19.36 -5.58
N TYR A 290 6.31 19.93 -6.78
CA TYR A 290 7.10 19.51 -7.94
C TYR A 290 8.60 19.71 -7.72
N ALA A 291 9.02 20.84 -7.17
CA ALA A 291 10.43 21.11 -6.88
C ALA A 291 11.03 20.09 -5.89
N ILE A 292 10.29 19.72 -4.83
CA ILE A 292 10.68 18.68 -3.89
C ILE A 292 10.75 17.32 -4.59
N ALA A 293 9.71 16.92 -5.31
CA ALA A 293 9.70 15.64 -6.02
C ALA A 293 10.86 15.52 -7.03
N LYS A 294 11.23 16.62 -7.70
CA LYS A 294 12.32 16.68 -8.68
C LYS A 294 13.71 16.63 -8.03
N SER A 295 13.88 17.18 -6.83
CA SER A 295 15.18 17.23 -6.15
C SER A 295 15.62 15.86 -5.60
N ARG A 296 14.66 14.95 -5.38
CA ARG A 296 14.90 13.59 -4.88
C ARG A 296 15.02 12.57 -5.99
N ARG A 297 15.88 11.56 -5.81
CA ARG A 297 15.96 10.40 -6.72
C ARG A 297 15.03 9.31 -6.19
N SER A 298 14.18 8.74 -7.05
CA SER A 298 13.43 7.52 -6.75
C SER A 298 14.04 6.33 -7.49
N PHE A 299 13.74 5.12 -7.03
CA PHE A 299 14.18 3.87 -7.67
C PHE A 299 13.02 3.10 -8.31
N VAL A 300 11.80 3.60 -8.13
CA VAL A 300 10.58 3.11 -8.75
C VAL A 300 9.84 4.24 -9.46
N ALA A 301 8.87 3.86 -10.29
CA ALA A 301 7.96 4.77 -10.95
C ALA A 301 6.74 5.03 -10.06
N GLU A 302 6.35 6.28 -9.93
CA GLU A 302 5.28 6.71 -9.02
C GLU A 302 4.60 7.96 -9.56
N SER A 303 3.30 8.07 -9.31
CA SER A 303 2.53 9.29 -9.58
C SER A 303 2.07 9.91 -8.27
N PHE A 304 2.44 11.16 -8.01
CA PHE A 304 1.97 11.92 -6.86
C PHE A 304 0.77 12.77 -7.28
N PHE A 305 -0.40 12.46 -6.74
CA PHE A 305 -1.61 13.28 -6.94
C PHE A 305 -1.61 14.43 -5.94
N ILE A 306 -1.32 15.64 -6.41
CA ILE A 306 -1.19 16.85 -5.59
C ILE A 306 -2.48 17.63 -5.68
N GLY A 307 -3.07 17.96 -4.53
CA GLY A 307 -4.13 18.94 -4.40
C GLY A 307 -3.62 20.19 -3.70
N SER A 308 -4.09 21.37 -4.12
CA SER A 308 -3.68 22.61 -3.49
C SER A 308 -4.83 23.60 -3.33
N ALA A 309 -5.07 24.01 -2.09
CA ALA A 309 -5.99 25.08 -1.74
C ALA A 309 -5.58 26.44 -2.32
N ASN A 310 -4.28 26.69 -2.49
CA ASN A 310 -3.77 27.95 -3.04
C ASN A 310 -4.10 28.12 -4.53
N GLU A 311 -4.18 27.01 -5.25
CA GLU A 311 -4.47 27.00 -6.68
C GLU A 311 -5.90 26.50 -7.01
N ASN A 312 -6.69 26.08 -6.00
CA ASN A 312 -8.02 25.47 -6.14
C ASN A 312 -8.07 24.37 -7.22
N GLN A 313 -7.03 23.56 -7.33
CA GLN A 313 -6.92 22.52 -8.36
C GLN A 313 -5.98 21.40 -7.95
N THR A 314 -5.96 20.33 -8.74
CA THR A 314 -4.96 19.26 -8.65
C THR A 314 -3.94 19.30 -9.78
N ALA A 315 -2.83 18.61 -9.55
CA ALA A 315 -1.87 18.21 -10.58
C ALA A 315 -1.31 16.82 -10.27
N ILE A 316 -0.76 16.16 -11.28
CA ILE A 316 -0.07 14.88 -11.16
C ILE A 316 1.42 15.14 -11.36
N ILE A 317 2.26 14.72 -10.42
CA ILE A 317 3.71 14.65 -10.63
C ILE A 317 4.05 13.21 -10.99
N GLU A 318 4.40 12.96 -12.24
CA GLU A 318 4.83 11.66 -12.72
C GLU A 318 6.34 11.54 -12.59
N LYS A 319 6.79 10.53 -11.84
CA LYS A 319 8.21 10.35 -11.53
C LYS A 319 8.66 8.96 -11.90
N THR A 320 9.76 8.89 -12.65
CA THR A 320 10.56 7.69 -12.87
C THR A 320 11.95 7.91 -12.27
N PRO A 321 12.83 6.88 -12.23
CA PRO A 321 14.23 7.08 -11.82
C PRO A 321 14.97 8.18 -12.60
N ASP A 322 14.62 8.36 -13.87
CA ASP A 322 15.35 9.25 -14.80
C ASP A 322 14.59 10.54 -15.16
N THR A 323 13.28 10.60 -14.93
CA THR A 323 12.42 11.69 -15.40
C THR A 323 11.41 12.14 -14.34
N THR A 324 11.05 13.42 -14.32
CA THR A 324 10.00 13.95 -13.44
C THR A 324 9.19 15.03 -14.18
N ILE A 325 7.92 14.75 -14.43
CA ILE A 325 7.00 15.58 -15.20
C ILE A 325 5.88 16.11 -14.31
N LEU A 326 5.51 17.37 -14.48
CA LEU A 326 4.31 17.96 -13.87
C LEU A 326 3.19 18.02 -14.90
N LEU A 327 2.08 17.36 -14.62
CA LEU A 327 0.87 17.33 -15.44
C LEU A 327 -0.26 18.07 -14.70
N ARG A 328 -0.64 19.24 -15.23
CA ARG A 328 -1.78 20.03 -14.71
C ARG A 328 -3.05 19.69 -15.48
N ALA A 329 -4.19 19.84 -14.83
CA ALA A 329 -5.47 19.84 -15.53
C ALA A 329 -5.60 21.13 -16.34
N GLU A 330 -5.47 21.04 -17.67
CA GLU A 330 -5.37 22.25 -18.50
C GLU A 330 -6.64 23.10 -18.51
N LYS A 331 -7.79 22.49 -18.80
CA LYS A 331 -9.08 23.19 -19.00
C LYS A 331 -10.25 22.55 -18.27
N GLU A 332 -10.08 21.33 -17.79
CA GLU A 332 -11.14 20.59 -17.12
C GLU A 332 -11.07 20.86 -15.62
N ALA A 333 -12.20 21.17 -15.00
CA ALA A 333 -12.31 21.34 -13.55
C ALA A 333 -12.35 20.00 -12.79
N LYS A 334 -11.67 18.97 -13.33
CA LYS A 334 -11.59 17.60 -12.82
C LYS A 334 -10.25 16.96 -13.20
N GLN A 335 -9.81 15.99 -12.42
CA GLN A 335 -8.66 15.15 -12.75
C GLN A 335 -8.84 13.73 -12.19
N ILE A 336 -8.33 12.71 -12.88
CA ILE A 336 -8.42 11.30 -12.48
C ILE A 336 -7.03 10.69 -12.54
N LEU A 337 -6.70 9.81 -11.59
CA LEU A 337 -5.46 9.04 -11.58
C LEU A 337 -5.70 7.63 -11.05
N THR A 338 -5.35 6.62 -11.85
CA THR A 338 -5.25 5.23 -11.42
C THR A 338 -3.77 4.84 -11.31
N ASN A 339 -3.27 3.83 -12.01
CA ASN A 339 -1.90 3.33 -11.83
C ASN A 339 -1.05 3.44 -13.10
N HIS A 340 -1.27 4.45 -13.92
CA HIS A 340 -0.55 4.65 -15.18
C HIS A 340 -0.21 6.13 -15.40
N PHE A 341 0.85 6.39 -16.14
CA PHE A 341 1.25 7.71 -16.57
C PHE A 341 0.35 8.21 -17.72
N GLN A 342 0.07 9.50 -17.70
CA GLN A 342 -0.85 10.23 -18.57
C GLN A 342 -0.16 11.36 -19.35
N SER A 343 1.01 11.83 -18.91
CA SER A 343 1.72 12.89 -19.64
C SER A 343 2.19 12.40 -21.01
N ASN A 344 2.21 13.29 -22.01
CA ASN A 344 2.68 12.94 -23.37
C ASN A 344 4.11 12.35 -23.38
N ALA A 345 4.95 12.72 -22.41
CA ALA A 345 6.33 12.23 -22.31
C ALA A 345 6.43 10.79 -21.80
N LEU A 346 5.52 10.35 -20.92
CA LEU A 346 5.59 9.05 -20.27
C LEU A 346 4.46 8.09 -20.68
N PHE A 347 3.39 8.60 -21.31
CA PHE A 347 2.25 7.80 -21.72
C PHE A 347 2.66 6.69 -22.68
N PHE A 348 3.50 7.00 -23.68
CA PHE A 348 3.92 6.08 -24.74
C PHE A 348 5.11 5.19 -24.38
N GLU A 349 5.64 5.26 -23.14
CA GLU A 349 6.71 4.37 -22.69
C GLU A 349 6.22 2.91 -22.65
N ASP A 350 7.09 1.97 -23.05
CA ASP A 350 6.74 0.54 -23.21
C ASP A 350 6.09 -0.04 -21.96
N LEU A 351 6.69 0.20 -20.78
CA LEU A 351 6.18 -0.29 -19.50
C LEU A 351 4.81 0.28 -19.14
N ASN A 352 4.53 1.52 -19.53
CA ASN A 352 3.24 2.15 -19.27
C ASN A 352 2.16 1.59 -20.20
N GLN A 353 2.49 1.38 -21.47
CA GLN A 353 1.61 0.72 -22.44
C GLN A 353 1.34 -0.74 -22.06
N GLU A 354 2.37 -1.48 -21.66
CA GLU A 354 2.25 -2.82 -21.11
C GLU A 354 1.28 -2.83 -19.92
N ASN A 355 1.43 -1.91 -18.97
CA ASN A 355 0.51 -1.80 -17.84
C ASN A 355 -0.94 -1.51 -18.24
N LEU A 356 -1.15 -0.62 -19.23
CA LEU A 356 -2.48 -0.26 -19.74
C LEU A 356 -3.18 -1.42 -20.45
N ASN A 357 -2.41 -2.29 -21.11
CA ASN A 357 -2.92 -3.42 -21.87
C ASN A 357 -3.10 -4.67 -21.00
N GLU A 358 -2.19 -4.89 -20.05
CA GLU A 358 -2.13 -6.11 -19.26
C GLU A 358 -2.89 -6.02 -17.93
N ASN A 359 -3.14 -4.81 -17.39
CA ASN A 359 -3.74 -4.62 -16.07
C ASN A 359 -5.00 -3.72 -16.09
N ALA A 360 -5.78 -3.78 -15.02
CA ALA A 360 -7.07 -3.08 -14.91
C ALA A 360 -6.97 -1.54 -14.81
N THR A 361 -5.76 -0.96 -14.74
CA THR A 361 -5.55 0.49 -14.52
C THR A 361 -6.31 1.36 -15.52
N GLY A 362 -6.31 1.02 -16.80
CA GLY A 362 -7.02 1.76 -17.85
C GLY A 362 -8.54 1.54 -17.83
N LEU A 363 -8.98 0.35 -17.45
CA LEU A 363 -10.40 0.00 -17.33
C LEU A 363 -11.04 0.72 -16.13
N ARG A 364 -10.35 0.71 -14.98
CA ARG A 364 -10.76 1.44 -13.77
C ARG A 364 -10.78 2.95 -14.00
N PHE A 365 -9.81 3.49 -14.74
CA PHE A 365 -9.81 4.91 -15.13
C PHE A 365 -11.08 5.26 -15.91
N LYS A 366 -11.44 4.46 -16.93
CA LYS A 366 -12.66 4.65 -17.71
C LYS A 366 -13.92 4.52 -16.84
N ARG A 367 -13.92 3.64 -15.83
CA ARG A 367 -15.03 3.50 -14.88
C ARG A 367 -15.19 4.75 -14.01
N VAL A 368 -14.11 5.29 -13.47
CA VAL A 368 -14.17 6.58 -12.74
C VAL A 368 -14.65 7.69 -13.67
N GLN A 369 -14.17 7.73 -14.91
CA GLN A 369 -14.60 8.72 -15.88
C GLN A 369 -16.11 8.67 -16.15
N GLU A 370 -16.68 7.47 -16.29
CA GLU A 370 -18.12 7.25 -16.46
C GLU A 370 -18.91 7.69 -15.21
N LEU A 371 -18.45 7.33 -14.01
CA LEU A 371 -19.10 7.70 -12.75
C LEU A 371 -19.06 9.21 -12.49
N MET A 372 -18.05 9.90 -13.03
CA MET A 372 -17.92 11.35 -12.94
C MET A 372 -18.65 12.11 -14.05
N ASP A 373 -19.15 11.43 -15.08
CA ASP A 373 -19.85 12.05 -16.21
C ASP A 373 -21.32 12.32 -15.84
N CYS A 374 -21.54 13.35 -15.03
CA CYS A 374 -22.88 13.76 -14.62
C CYS A 374 -23.06 15.29 -14.64
N ASN A 375 -24.30 15.73 -14.89
CA ASN A 375 -24.65 17.16 -15.01
C ASN A 375 -24.91 17.85 -13.67
N ILE A 376 -24.48 17.25 -12.55
CA ILE A 376 -24.74 17.78 -11.21
C ILE A 376 -23.42 17.89 -10.47
N ALA A 377 -23.20 19.04 -9.83
CA ALA A 377 -22.00 19.30 -9.04
C ALA A 377 -21.83 18.25 -7.92
N PHE A 378 -20.58 17.94 -7.59
CA PHE A 378 -20.24 16.94 -6.59
C PHE A 378 -20.13 17.55 -5.19
N ASP A 379 -20.53 16.75 -4.21
CA ASP A 379 -20.33 16.97 -2.80
C ASP A 379 -19.57 15.76 -2.20
N PRO A 380 -19.18 15.81 -0.92
CA PRO A 380 -18.53 14.67 -0.26
C PRO A 380 -19.31 13.35 -0.33
N ASP A 381 -20.65 13.37 -0.20
CA ASP A 381 -21.49 12.17 -0.29
C ASP A 381 -21.40 11.48 -1.66
N ARG A 382 -21.40 12.26 -2.75
CA ARG A 382 -21.21 11.73 -4.11
C ARG A 382 -19.82 11.14 -4.28
N PHE A 383 -18.78 11.77 -3.77
CA PHE A 383 -17.42 11.22 -3.79
C PHE A 383 -17.36 9.87 -3.07
N VAL A 384 -17.97 9.77 -1.88
CA VAL A 384 -18.08 8.50 -1.16
C VAL A 384 -18.84 7.44 -1.96
N SER A 385 -19.90 7.80 -2.68
CA SER A 385 -20.64 6.86 -3.53
C SER A 385 -19.79 6.27 -4.67
N ILE A 386 -18.94 7.10 -5.29
CA ILE A 386 -17.99 6.65 -6.33
C ILE A 386 -16.94 5.73 -5.72
N LEU A 387 -16.36 6.12 -4.59
CA LEU A 387 -15.33 5.33 -3.88
C LEU A 387 -15.85 3.96 -3.43
N ARG A 388 -17.16 3.84 -3.18
CA ARG A 388 -17.83 2.58 -2.80
C ARG A 388 -18.25 1.71 -3.99
N ASN A 389 -18.19 2.20 -5.22
CA ASN A 389 -18.77 1.52 -6.38
C ASN A 389 -18.04 0.20 -6.73
N PRO A 390 -18.70 -0.96 -6.62
CA PRO A 390 -18.10 -2.27 -6.83
C PRO A 390 -18.33 -2.83 -8.25
N PHE A 391 -18.85 -2.01 -9.18
CA PHE A 391 -19.32 -2.47 -10.48
C PHE A 391 -18.38 -2.04 -11.61
N GLY A 392 -18.39 -2.80 -12.70
CA GLY A 392 -17.72 -2.47 -13.94
C GLY A 392 -18.47 -1.39 -14.73
N ARG A 393 -17.93 -1.05 -15.90
CA ARG A 393 -18.51 -0.03 -16.78
C ARG A 393 -19.97 -0.35 -17.12
N GLY A 394 -20.82 0.67 -17.14
CA GLY A 394 -22.26 0.52 -17.41
C GLY A 394 -23.01 -0.26 -16.32
N GLU A 395 -22.54 -0.21 -15.07
CA GLU A 395 -23.06 -0.97 -13.94
C GLU A 395 -23.03 -2.50 -14.14
N GLN A 396 -22.09 -2.99 -14.96
CA GLN A 396 -21.96 -4.42 -15.21
C GLN A 396 -21.48 -5.17 -13.96
N SER A 397 -22.09 -6.33 -13.72
CA SER A 397 -21.64 -7.26 -12.68
C SER A 397 -20.44 -8.07 -13.19
N ILE A 398 -19.24 -7.62 -12.83
CA ILE A 398 -17.95 -8.20 -13.24
C ILE A 398 -17.34 -9.15 -12.18
N GLY A 399 -18.14 -9.51 -11.16
CA GLY A 399 -17.68 -10.23 -9.99
C GLY A 399 -17.20 -9.30 -8.86
N ILE A 400 -17.53 -9.66 -7.63
CA ILE A 400 -17.23 -8.82 -6.45
C ILE A 400 -15.74 -8.95 -6.10
N GLY A 401 -15.04 -7.83 -6.00
CA GLY A 401 -13.59 -7.79 -5.78
C GLY A 401 -12.75 -7.77 -7.06
N ASN A 402 -13.39 -7.61 -8.23
CA ASN A 402 -12.70 -7.48 -9.52
C ASN A 402 -11.93 -6.15 -9.60
N GLU A 403 -10.70 -6.19 -10.12
CA GLU A 403 -9.77 -5.06 -10.15
C GLU A 403 -10.19 -3.89 -11.05
N GLU A 404 -11.15 -4.10 -11.96
CA GLU A 404 -11.71 -3.03 -12.79
C GLU A 404 -12.69 -2.12 -12.05
N ALA A 405 -13.22 -2.57 -10.91
CA ALA A 405 -14.09 -1.76 -10.07
C ALA A 405 -13.31 -0.71 -9.27
N VAL A 406 -13.97 0.39 -8.89
CA VAL A 406 -13.37 1.39 -7.99
C VAL A 406 -13.23 0.84 -6.56
N ASN A 407 -14.20 0.04 -6.12
CA ASN A 407 -14.19 -0.69 -4.87
C ASN A 407 -13.94 -2.18 -5.10
N GLN A 408 -12.69 -2.58 -4.95
CA GLN A 408 -12.25 -3.97 -5.04
C GLN A 408 -12.26 -4.68 -3.67
N TYR A 409 -12.68 -3.99 -2.60
CA TYR A 409 -12.64 -4.48 -1.22
C TYR A 409 -11.25 -4.88 -0.72
N VAL A 410 -10.24 -4.11 -1.10
CA VAL A 410 -8.83 -4.27 -0.67
C VAL A 410 -8.21 -2.96 -0.17
N ALA A 411 -9.00 -1.89 -0.07
CA ALA A 411 -8.53 -0.59 0.39
C ALA A 411 -8.04 -0.63 1.84
N HIS A 412 -6.79 -0.23 2.04
CA HIS A 412 -6.28 0.11 3.36
C HIS A 412 -7.03 1.33 3.91
N HIS A 413 -7.28 2.36 3.12
CA HIS A 413 -8.18 3.45 3.50
C HIS A 413 -8.84 4.10 2.29
N SER A 414 -9.99 4.71 2.54
CA SER A 414 -10.68 5.57 1.58
C SER A 414 -10.88 6.96 2.19
N LEU A 415 -10.62 7.99 1.39
CA LEU A 415 -10.60 9.39 1.85
C LEU A 415 -11.40 10.29 0.91
N VAL A 416 -12.02 11.31 1.50
CA VAL A 416 -12.43 12.53 0.81
C VAL A 416 -11.70 13.71 1.46
N LEU A 417 -11.06 14.57 0.67
CA LEU A 417 -10.33 15.75 1.14
C LEU A 417 -11.00 17.02 0.60
N GLN A 418 -11.06 18.05 1.44
CA GLN A 418 -11.43 19.42 1.09
C GLN A 418 -10.33 20.38 1.55
N PRO A 419 -9.29 20.60 0.70
CA PRO A 419 -8.08 21.29 1.12
C PRO A 419 -8.30 22.73 1.59
N GLU A 420 -9.14 23.52 0.91
CA GLU A 420 -9.44 24.92 1.26
C GLU A 420 -10.13 25.04 2.62
N LYS A 421 -10.87 23.99 3.01
CA LYS A 421 -11.56 23.93 4.29
C LYS A 421 -10.72 23.27 5.38
N LEU A 422 -9.54 22.74 5.04
CA LEU A 422 -8.70 21.92 5.91
C LEU A 422 -9.49 20.77 6.55
N LYS A 423 -10.36 20.15 5.75
CA LYS A 423 -11.24 19.06 6.17
C LYS A 423 -10.97 17.79 5.39
N LEU A 424 -11.18 16.66 6.04
CA LEU A 424 -11.19 15.37 5.39
C LEU A 424 -12.21 14.43 6.01
N TRP A 425 -12.56 13.39 5.27
CA TRP A 425 -13.32 12.24 5.74
C TRP A 425 -12.53 10.97 5.51
N MET A 426 -12.50 10.08 6.50
CA MET A 426 -11.83 8.79 6.40
C MET A 426 -12.79 7.64 6.68
N SER A 427 -12.75 6.61 5.83
CA SER A 427 -13.59 5.43 5.99
C SER A 427 -13.20 4.58 7.21
N SER A 428 -14.20 4.20 8.00
CA SER A 428 -14.09 3.18 9.03
C SER A 428 -14.30 1.78 8.45
N PRO A 429 -13.87 0.71 9.14
CA PRO A 429 -14.10 -0.65 8.68
C PRO A 429 -15.59 -1.01 8.51
N PRO A 430 -15.94 -1.93 7.59
CA PRO A 430 -15.03 -2.63 6.68
C PRO A 430 -14.73 -1.83 5.39
N PHE A 431 -13.46 -1.77 5.00
CA PHE A 431 -12.98 -1.10 3.77
C PHE A 431 -13.49 0.35 3.62
N GLN A 432 -14.16 0.68 2.51
CA GLN A 432 -14.87 1.94 2.25
C GLN A 432 -16.35 1.91 2.66
N LEU A 433 -16.89 0.79 3.15
CA LEU A 433 -18.32 0.67 3.42
C LEU A 433 -18.75 1.21 4.79
N GLY A 434 -17.81 1.29 5.73
CA GLY A 434 -18.06 1.90 7.03
C GLY A 434 -18.35 3.40 6.93
N ASP A 435 -18.55 4.00 8.09
CA ASP A 435 -18.79 5.43 8.20
C ASP A 435 -17.56 6.23 7.76
N PHE A 436 -17.76 7.36 7.09
CA PHE A 436 -16.69 8.28 6.72
C PHE A 436 -16.61 9.38 7.78
N ILE A 437 -15.66 9.23 8.70
CA ILE A 437 -15.49 10.08 9.88
C ILE A 437 -14.84 11.40 9.45
N SER A 438 -15.46 12.53 9.81
CA SER A 438 -14.95 13.86 9.47
C SER A 438 -13.85 14.33 10.43
N TYR A 439 -12.83 14.99 9.90
CA TYR A 439 -11.73 15.61 10.64
C TYR A 439 -11.48 17.03 10.12
N SER A 440 -11.27 17.97 11.04
CA SER A 440 -10.89 19.36 10.76
C SER A 440 -9.48 19.59 11.29
N LEU A 441 -8.50 19.74 10.39
CA LEU A 441 -7.11 19.96 10.78
C LEU A 441 -7.00 21.27 11.58
N LYS A 442 -7.75 22.30 11.17
CA LYS A 442 -7.79 23.58 11.87
C LYS A 442 -8.24 23.44 13.33
N GLU A 443 -9.28 22.65 13.60
CA GLU A 443 -9.76 22.44 14.98
C GLU A 443 -8.78 21.60 15.80
N ILE A 444 -8.25 20.53 15.19
CA ILE A 444 -7.38 19.57 15.88
C ILE A 444 -6.04 20.20 16.23
N PHE A 445 -5.40 20.94 15.33
CA PHE A 445 -4.13 21.62 15.64
C PHE A 445 -4.30 22.80 16.60
N ASN A 446 -5.49 23.42 16.67
CA ASN A 446 -5.78 24.45 17.67
C ASN A 446 -6.04 23.85 19.07
N ASN A 447 -6.70 22.69 19.12
CA ASN A 447 -7.00 21.99 20.36
C ASN A 447 -7.00 20.46 20.13
N PRO A 448 -5.85 19.78 20.31
CA PRO A 448 -5.74 18.34 20.07
C PRO A 448 -6.70 17.52 20.94
N GLN A 449 -7.06 18.03 22.12
CA GLN A 449 -7.97 17.36 23.04
C GLN A 449 -9.39 17.20 22.48
N ILE A 450 -9.75 17.93 21.41
CA ILE A 450 -11.03 17.74 20.71
C ILE A 450 -11.18 16.32 20.14
N LEU A 451 -10.08 15.59 19.93
CA LEU A 451 -10.13 14.19 19.52
C LEU A 451 -10.74 13.29 20.60
N PHE A 452 -10.77 13.68 21.88
CA PHE A 452 -11.43 12.90 22.94
C PHE A 452 -12.94 13.09 22.98
N ASP A 453 -13.48 14.08 22.26
CA ASP A 453 -14.92 14.31 22.13
C ASP A 453 -15.50 13.47 20.98
N GLU A 454 -16.07 12.32 21.30
CA GLU A 454 -16.73 11.43 20.32
C GLU A 454 -17.93 12.07 19.62
N SER A 455 -18.55 13.10 20.21
CA SER A 455 -19.70 13.77 19.59
C SER A 455 -19.31 14.57 18.34
N ARG A 456 -18.05 15.02 18.25
CA ARG A 456 -17.46 15.74 17.12
C ARG A 456 -17.65 15.00 15.80
N ALA A 457 -17.29 13.72 15.80
CA ALA A 457 -17.34 12.86 14.62
C ALA A 457 -18.75 12.78 14.02
N ASN A 458 -19.79 12.73 14.87
CA ASN A 458 -21.16 12.47 14.46
C ASN A 458 -21.82 13.60 13.66
N SER A 459 -21.37 14.85 13.82
CA SER A 459 -22.05 16.02 13.25
C SER A 459 -21.91 16.17 11.73
N GLN A 460 -20.81 15.66 11.15
CA GLN A 460 -20.48 15.82 9.72
C GLN A 460 -20.04 14.51 9.06
N MET A 461 -20.30 13.37 9.70
CA MET A 461 -19.94 12.04 9.20
C MET A 461 -20.90 11.58 8.11
N ILE A 462 -20.33 11.05 7.02
CA ILE A 462 -21.11 10.37 5.97
C ILE A 462 -21.35 8.94 6.42
N GLN A 463 -22.61 8.52 6.46
CA GLN A 463 -23.01 7.26 7.06
C GLN A 463 -22.52 6.05 6.25
N LYS A 464 -22.33 4.92 6.93
CA LYS A 464 -22.07 3.62 6.32
C LYS A 464 -23.11 3.27 5.25
N ASP A 465 -22.70 2.56 4.22
CA ASP A 465 -23.61 2.07 3.18
C ASP A 465 -24.33 0.81 3.65
N ARG A 466 -25.47 0.99 4.34
CA ARG A 466 -26.27 -0.13 4.87
C ARG A 466 -26.81 -1.04 3.76
N SER A 467 -27.08 -0.50 2.59
CA SER A 467 -27.60 -1.28 1.46
C SER A 467 -26.53 -2.26 0.97
N GLN A 468 -25.34 -1.75 0.67
CA GLN A 468 -24.23 -2.55 0.18
C GLN A 468 -23.69 -3.52 1.26
N LEU A 469 -23.68 -3.11 2.54
CA LEU A 469 -23.32 -3.97 3.67
C LEU A 469 -24.25 -5.18 3.80
N ASN A 470 -25.56 -5.00 3.58
CA ASN A 470 -26.56 -6.06 3.70
C ASN A 470 -26.78 -6.85 2.38
N SER A 471 -26.08 -6.49 1.31
CA SER A 471 -26.19 -7.14 -0.01
C SER A 471 -24.82 -7.58 -0.52
N THR A 472 -24.18 -6.78 -1.39
CA THR A 472 -22.91 -7.11 -2.06
C THR A 472 -21.81 -7.54 -1.09
N TYR A 473 -21.67 -6.87 0.06
CA TYR A 473 -20.63 -7.19 1.03
C TYR A 473 -20.87 -8.53 1.75
N LEU A 474 -22.13 -8.89 2.01
CA LEU A 474 -22.46 -10.17 2.61
C LEU A 474 -22.00 -11.32 1.72
N PHE A 475 -22.31 -11.24 0.42
CA PHE A 475 -21.84 -12.19 -0.59
C PHE A 475 -20.32 -12.24 -0.68
N PHE A 476 -19.65 -11.07 -0.69
CA PHE A 476 -18.19 -10.99 -0.65
C PHE A 476 -17.58 -11.67 0.58
N SER A 477 -18.15 -11.42 1.77
CA SER A 477 -17.67 -12.04 3.01
C SER A 477 -17.85 -13.55 3.00
N THR A 478 -18.99 -14.05 2.51
CA THR A 478 -19.24 -15.48 2.35
C THR A 478 -18.24 -16.11 1.37
N PHE A 479 -18.04 -15.48 0.22
CA PHE A 479 -17.07 -15.90 -0.78
C PHE A 479 -15.65 -15.99 -0.19
N ARG A 480 -15.20 -14.97 0.56
CA ARG A 480 -13.87 -14.95 1.19
C ARG A 480 -13.67 -16.08 2.19
N ASN A 481 -14.69 -16.41 2.98
CA ASN A 481 -14.63 -17.51 3.94
C ASN A 481 -14.55 -18.87 3.23
N LEU A 482 -15.42 -19.09 2.24
CA LEU A 482 -15.44 -20.33 1.46
C LEU A 482 -14.19 -20.52 0.60
N LYS A 483 -13.63 -19.43 0.06
CA LYS A 483 -12.34 -19.43 -0.66
C LYS A 483 -11.25 -20.11 0.17
N LEU A 484 -11.10 -19.72 1.44
CA LEU A 484 -10.08 -20.31 2.33
C LEU A 484 -10.31 -21.81 2.59
N GLU A 485 -11.57 -22.24 2.65
CA GLU A 485 -11.90 -23.67 2.80
C GLU A 485 -11.54 -24.47 1.54
N ILE A 486 -11.83 -23.93 0.36
CA ILE A 486 -11.52 -24.58 -0.91
C ILE A 486 -10.01 -24.61 -1.17
N GLU A 487 -9.29 -23.52 -0.89
CA GLU A 487 -7.81 -23.51 -0.99
C GLU A 487 -7.17 -24.58 -0.09
N ARG A 488 -7.69 -24.78 1.13
CA ARG A 488 -7.22 -25.87 2.00
C ARG A 488 -7.56 -27.24 1.42
N ALA A 489 -8.75 -27.40 0.85
CA ALA A 489 -9.19 -28.65 0.23
C ALA A 489 -8.34 -29.02 -1.00
N VAL A 490 -7.92 -28.04 -1.81
CA VAL A 490 -6.95 -28.21 -2.90
C VAL A 490 -5.64 -28.75 -2.35
N GLN A 491 -5.09 -28.13 -1.30
CA GLN A 491 -3.81 -28.54 -0.71
C GLN A 491 -3.85 -29.94 -0.07
N SER A 492 -4.97 -30.29 0.57
CA SER A 492 -5.14 -31.58 1.26
C SER A 492 -5.77 -32.67 0.38
N LYS A 493 -6.13 -32.35 -0.88
CA LYS A 493 -6.92 -33.20 -1.78
C LYS A 493 -8.20 -33.74 -1.12
N GLN A 494 -8.84 -32.90 -0.32
CA GLN A 494 -10.04 -33.28 0.42
C GLN A 494 -11.29 -33.01 -0.41
N LYS A 495 -12.18 -34.01 -0.54
CA LYS A 495 -13.49 -33.82 -1.17
C LYS A 495 -14.44 -33.03 -0.26
N LEU A 496 -15.02 -31.95 -0.80
CA LEU A 496 -16.05 -31.14 -0.17
C LEU A 496 -17.46 -31.62 -0.57
N SER A 497 -18.47 -31.22 0.19
CA SER A 497 -19.88 -31.50 -0.15
C SER A 497 -20.33 -30.64 -1.33
N GLN A 498 -21.26 -31.17 -2.13
CA GLN A 498 -21.82 -30.42 -3.27
C GLN A 498 -22.48 -29.10 -2.83
N GLN A 499 -23.12 -29.09 -1.65
CA GLN A 499 -23.70 -27.87 -1.09
C GLN A 499 -22.65 -26.77 -0.92
N LYS A 500 -21.46 -27.08 -0.37
CA LYS A 500 -20.38 -26.10 -0.20
C LYS A 500 -19.89 -25.53 -1.53
N ILE A 501 -19.82 -26.38 -2.57
CA ILE A 501 -19.44 -25.95 -3.91
C ILE A 501 -20.50 -25.00 -4.48
N ASN A 502 -21.79 -25.31 -4.32
CA ASN A 502 -22.89 -24.46 -4.75
C ASN A 502 -22.88 -23.12 -4.00
N ASP A 503 -22.71 -23.14 -2.67
CA ASP A 503 -22.64 -21.93 -1.84
C ASP A 503 -21.48 -21.03 -2.29
N PHE A 504 -20.35 -21.59 -2.70
CA PHE A 504 -19.20 -20.83 -3.19
C PHE A 504 -19.49 -20.16 -4.54
N ILE A 505 -20.15 -20.87 -5.45
CA ILE A 505 -20.59 -20.33 -6.74
C ILE A 505 -21.60 -19.20 -6.52
N GLU A 506 -22.62 -19.42 -5.70
CA GLU A 506 -23.68 -18.44 -5.41
C GLU A 506 -23.13 -17.19 -4.72
N ALA A 507 -22.08 -17.33 -3.91
CA ALA A 507 -21.46 -16.20 -3.24
C ALA A 507 -20.79 -15.21 -4.21
N ASN A 508 -20.27 -15.65 -5.36
CA ASN A 508 -19.66 -14.75 -6.34
C ASN A 508 -19.62 -15.33 -7.77
N PRO A 509 -20.78 -15.49 -8.44
CA PRO A 509 -20.89 -16.31 -9.65
C PRO A 509 -20.24 -15.68 -10.88
N ASN A 510 -20.08 -14.35 -10.89
CA ASN A 510 -19.51 -13.60 -12.01
C ASN A 510 -18.01 -13.33 -11.84
N TYR A 511 -17.40 -13.76 -10.73
CA TYR A 511 -15.99 -13.55 -10.50
C TYR A 511 -15.18 -14.71 -11.07
N PHE A 512 -14.24 -14.39 -11.96
CA PHE A 512 -13.45 -15.40 -12.65
C PHE A 512 -12.71 -16.35 -11.68
N PHE A 513 -12.21 -15.83 -10.56
CA PHE A 513 -11.46 -16.59 -9.57
C PHE A 513 -12.32 -17.65 -8.87
N THR A 514 -13.64 -17.45 -8.76
CA THR A 514 -14.56 -18.50 -8.28
C THR A 514 -14.41 -19.77 -9.11
N TRP A 515 -14.42 -19.60 -10.42
CA TRP A 515 -14.34 -20.72 -11.36
C TRP A 515 -12.92 -21.25 -11.53
N GLU A 516 -11.91 -20.37 -11.50
CA GLU A 516 -10.50 -20.79 -11.48
C GLU A 516 -10.21 -21.70 -10.29
N LEU A 517 -10.59 -21.28 -9.06
CA LEU A 517 -10.31 -22.04 -7.86
C LEU A 517 -11.06 -23.38 -7.84
N LEU A 518 -12.27 -23.44 -8.39
CA LEU A 518 -12.98 -24.70 -8.58
C LEU A 518 -12.29 -25.61 -9.59
N GLY A 519 -11.73 -25.04 -10.66
CA GLY A 519 -10.90 -25.79 -11.60
C GLY A 519 -9.68 -26.41 -10.91
N ASP A 520 -8.95 -25.62 -10.11
CA ASP A 520 -7.82 -26.10 -9.31
C ASP A 520 -8.24 -27.19 -8.31
N TYR A 521 -9.40 -27.04 -7.68
CA TYR A 521 -9.98 -28.02 -6.76
C TYR A 521 -10.30 -29.35 -7.44
N TYR A 522 -10.98 -29.33 -8.58
CA TYR A 522 -11.28 -30.55 -9.34
C TYR A 522 -10.02 -31.20 -9.90
N GLN A 523 -9.05 -30.39 -10.36
CA GLN A 523 -7.77 -30.90 -10.83
C GLN A 523 -6.98 -31.59 -9.71
N ALA A 524 -6.99 -31.04 -8.48
CA ALA A 524 -6.33 -31.67 -7.33
C ALA A 524 -6.93 -33.03 -6.93
N LEU A 525 -8.20 -33.27 -7.28
CA LEU A 525 -8.92 -34.53 -7.10
C LEU A 525 -8.86 -35.45 -8.32
N ASP A 526 -8.07 -35.11 -9.34
CA ASP A 526 -7.96 -35.83 -10.61
C ASP A 526 -9.30 -35.92 -11.39
N GLU A 527 -10.24 -34.99 -11.13
CA GLU A 527 -11.54 -34.87 -11.82
C GLU A 527 -11.42 -33.92 -13.04
N PHE A 528 -10.61 -34.28 -14.03
CA PHE A 528 -10.18 -33.38 -15.12
C PHE A 528 -11.29 -32.79 -16.00
N GLU A 529 -12.38 -33.50 -16.25
CA GLU A 529 -13.52 -32.97 -17.04
C GLU A 529 -14.27 -31.86 -16.28
N SER A 530 -14.45 -32.02 -14.96
CA SER A 530 -15.01 -30.98 -14.09
C SER A 530 -14.09 -29.78 -14.02
N ALA A 531 -12.78 -30.02 -13.90
CA ALA A 531 -11.75 -28.97 -13.87
C ALA A 531 -11.77 -28.14 -15.16
N LYS A 532 -11.78 -28.82 -16.31
CA LYS A 532 -11.87 -28.20 -17.64
C LYS A 532 -13.13 -27.35 -17.79
N THR A 533 -14.28 -27.86 -17.34
CA THR A 533 -15.55 -27.12 -17.37
C THR A 533 -15.47 -25.85 -16.52
N ALA A 534 -14.89 -25.94 -15.32
CA ALA A 534 -14.70 -24.78 -14.44
C ALA A 534 -13.72 -23.75 -15.04
N PHE A 535 -12.58 -24.18 -15.60
CA PHE A 535 -11.65 -23.26 -16.28
C PHE A 535 -12.27 -22.61 -17.52
N ALA A 536 -13.04 -23.34 -18.32
CA ALA A 536 -13.79 -22.75 -19.43
C ALA A 536 -14.73 -21.66 -18.94
N ARG A 537 -15.48 -21.92 -17.86
CA ARG A 537 -16.37 -20.95 -17.25
C ARG A 537 -15.62 -19.72 -16.72
N ALA A 538 -14.43 -19.90 -16.15
CA ALA A 538 -13.59 -18.78 -15.71
C ALA A 538 -13.20 -17.87 -16.90
N LEU A 539 -12.87 -18.44 -18.06
CA LEU A 539 -12.49 -17.71 -19.28
C LEU A 539 -13.65 -16.92 -19.91
N GLU A 540 -14.89 -17.31 -19.63
CA GLU A 540 -16.10 -16.57 -20.01
C GLU A 540 -16.37 -15.36 -19.10
N MET A 541 -15.78 -15.31 -17.90
CA MET A 541 -15.96 -14.20 -16.96
C MET A 541 -15.06 -13.00 -17.33
N ASN A 542 -15.33 -11.87 -16.67
CA ASN A 542 -14.48 -10.69 -16.79
C ASN A 542 -13.17 -10.92 -16.03
N ILE A 543 -12.07 -11.06 -16.77
CA ILE A 543 -10.71 -11.24 -16.21
C ILE A 543 -9.95 -9.92 -16.38
N PRO A 544 -9.56 -9.26 -15.27
CA PRO A 544 -9.05 -7.88 -15.29
C PRO A 544 -7.63 -7.73 -15.82
N ASN A 545 -6.87 -8.82 -15.92
CA ASN A 545 -5.47 -8.78 -16.32
C ASN A 545 -5.11 -9.94 -17.27
N GLN A 546 -4.14 -9.70 -18.14
CA GLN A 546 -3.74 -10.64 -19.18
C GLN A 546 -3.04 -11.88 -18.60
N PHE A 547 -2.23 -11.71 -17.55
CA PHE A 547 -1.49 -12.80 -16.91
C PHE A 547 -2.43 -13.89 -16.35
N GLU A 548 -3.47 -13.50 -15.61
CA GLU A 548 -4.46 -14.45 -15.08
C GLU A 548 -5.23 -15.15 -16.21
N ARG A 549 -5.54 -14.43 -17.31
CA ARG A 549 -6.15 -15.07 -18.48
C ARG A 549 -5.25 -16.15 -19.08
N GLU A 550 -3.99 -15.83 -19.37
CA GLU A 550 -3.04 -16.78 -19.94
C GLU A 550 -2.78 -17.99 -19.02
N LYS A 551 -2.71 -17.75 -17.70
CA LYS A 551 -2.59 -18.79 -16.69
C LYS A 551 -3.79 -19.74 -16.71
N ILE A 552 -5.02 -19.22 -16.74
CA ILE A 552 -6.24 -20.05 -16.80
C ILE A 552 -6.31 -20.80 -18.15
N GLU A 553 -5.94 -20.17 -19.26
CA GLU A 553 -5.84 -20.83 -20.57
C GLU A 553 -4.83 -21.99 -20.56
N GLY A 554 -3.69 -21.82 -19.89
CA GLY A 554 -2.71 -22.88 -19.68
C GLY A 554 -3.29 -24.06 -18.89
N LYS A 555 -3.96 -23.77 -17.77
CA LYS A 555 -4.64 -24.79 -16.95
C LYS A 555 -5.72 -25.54 -17.74
N PHE A 556 -6.54 -24.82 -18.50
CA PHE A 556 -7.58 -25.39 -19.38
C PHE A 556 -7.00 -26.35 -20.43
N LYS A 557 -5.89 -25.98 -21.07
CA LYS A 557 -5.20 -26.82 -22.07
C LYS A 557 -4.63 -28.09 -21.45
N ASN A 558 -4.01 -27.99 -20.28
CA ASN A 558 -3.43 -29.15 -19.58
C ASN A 558 -4.51 -30.19 -19.23
N CYS A 559 -5.64 -29.75 -18.63
CA CYS A 559 -6.75 -30.67 -18.33
C CYS A 559 -7.38 -31.29 -19.58
N SER A 560 -7.34 -30.59 -20.73
CA SER A 560 -7.83 -31.14 -22.00
C SER A 560 -6.95 -32.28 -22.55
N ILE A 561 -5.66 -32.30 -22.21
CA ILE A 561 -4.74 -33.39 -22.57
C ILE A 561 -4.92 -34.57 -21.61
N GLU A 562 -5.11 -34.29 -20.32
CA GLU A 562 -5.22 -35.30 -19.25
C GLU A 562 -6.58 -36.03 -19.26
N ALA A 563 -7.61 -35.43 -19.85
CA ALA A 563 -8.94 -36.03 -19.98
C ALA A 563 -9.12 -36.92 -21.24
N LEU A 564 -8.15 -36.89 -22.17
CA LEU A 564 -8.08 -37.79 -23.33
C LEU A 564 -7.39 -39.10 -22.95
#